data_AF-A0A7D5HVH2-F1
#
_entry.id   AF-A0A7D5HVH2-F1
#
_cell.length_a   1.000
_cell.length_b   1.000
_cell.length_c   1.000
_cell.angle_alpha   90.00
_cell.angle_beta   90.00
_cell.angle_gamma   90.00
#
_symmetry.space_group_name_H-M   'P 1'
#
loop_
_entity.id
_entity.type
_entity.pdbx_description
1 polymer ?
#
loop_
_entity_poly.entity_id
_entity_poly.type
_entity_poly.pdbx_seq_one_letter_code
_entity_poly.pdbx_strand_id
1 'polypeptide(L)' 'MALLIVLNGCTNKTIASTEYLYPPAAYLVPCERTAFSGKTYGDTVEYLIKVMGERDLCASQIDRIRQWQTEVSK' A
#
# COMPACT_ATOMS: atom_id res chain seq x y z
N MET A 1 48.52 23.56 -24.54
CA MET A 1 47.94 23.23 -23.23
C MET A 1 46.72 24.12 -22.97
N ALA A 2 45.56 23.80 -23.56
CA ALA A 2 44.32 24.53 -23.31
C ALA A 2 43.06 23.65 -23.48
N LEU A 3 43.22 22.32 -23.46
CA LEU A 3 42.13 21.37 -23.72
C LEU A 3 41.68 20.60 -22.46
N LEU A 4 42.31 20.85 -21.30
CA LEU A 4 42.07 20.07 -20.07
C LEU A 4 41.12 20.76 -19.07
N ILE A 5 40.65 21.98 -19.34
CA ILE A 5 39.91 22.79 -18.34
C ILE A 5 38.39 22.66 -18.49
N VAL A 6 37.87 21.93 -19.49
CA VAL A 6 36.43 21.94 -19.83
C VAL A 6 35.65 20.72 -19.30
N LEU A 7 36.24 19.87 -18.45
CA LEU A 7 35.57 18.66 -17.93
C LEU A 7 34.95 18.79 -16.53
N ASN A 8 34.91 19.98 -15.93
CA ASN A 8 34.14 20.21 -14.68
C ASN A 8 32.64 20.43 -14.93
N GLY A 9 32.07 19.72 -15.91
CA GLY A 9 30.67 19.78 -16.29
C GLY A 9 29.81 18.87 -15.43
N CYS A 10 29.14 19.47 -14.44
CA CYS A 10 27.87 19.06 -13.83
C CYS A 10 27.72 17.60 -13.36
N THR A 11 28.43 17.23 -12.29
CA THR A 11 27.79 16.36 -11.28
C THR A 11 26.97 17.26 -10.37
N ASN A 12 25.84 17.77 -10.87
CA ASN A 12 24.75 18.07 -9.96
C ASN A 12 24.34 16.71 -9.43
N LYS A 13 24.87 16.31 -8.26
CA LYS A 13 24.23 15.29 -7.45
C LYS A 13 22.85 15.86 -7.17
N THR A 14 21.90 15.57 -8.05
CA THR A 14 20.52 15.46 -7.65
C THR A 14 20.55 14.37 -6.60
N ILE A 15 20.69 14.77 -5.33
CA ILE A 15 20.21 13.96 -4.23
C ILE A 15 18.73 13.90 -4.52
N ALA A 16 18.33 12.92 -5.34
CA ALA A 16 16.93 12.57 -5.46
C ALA A 16 16.57 12.18 -4.03
N SER A 17 15.90 13.08 -3.33
CA SER A 17 15.24 12.73 -2.09
C SER A 17 14.25 11.65 -2.50
N THR A 18 14.64 10.38 -2.33
CA THR A 18 13.72 9.25 -2.45
C THR A 18 12.82 9.35 -1.23
N GLU A 19 11.93 10.33 -1.24
CA GLU A 19 10.89 10.44 -0.23
C GLU A 19 9.99 9.24 -0.46
N TYR A 20 9.93 8.37 0.56
CA TYR A 20 9.10 7.19 0.48
C TYR A 20 7.64 7.65 0.50
N LEU A 21 6.96 7.52 -0.64
CA LEU A 21 5.54 7.81 -0.73
C LEU A 21 4.77 6.67 -0.07
N TYR A 22 3.92 7.03 0.90
CA TYR A 22 2.99 6.10 1.54
C TYR A 22 1.57 6.33 1.00
N PRO A 23 0.76 5.27 0.84
CA PRO A 23 -0.65 5.43 0.56
C PRO A 23 -1.36 6.14 1.73
N PRO A 24 -2.56 6.71 1.48
CA PRO A 24 -3.39 7.25 2.54
C PRO A 24 -3.52 6.27 3.73
N ALA A 25 -3.31 6.77 4.95
CA ALA A 25 -3.24 5.95 6.16
C ALA A 25 -4.50 5.08 6.40
N ALA A 26 -5.67 5.54 5.91
CA ALA A 26 -6.92 4.78 5.98
C ALA A 26 -6.87 3.43 5.25
N TYR A 27 -5.98 3.25 4.26
CA TYR A 27 -5.83 1.99 3.52
C TYR A 27 -4.84 1.03 4.19
N LEU A 28 -4.05 1.52 5.15
CA LEU A 28 -3.04 0.76 5.88
C LEU A 28 -3.54 0.24 7.23
N VAL A 29 -4.82 0.48 7.55
CA VAL A 29 -5.45 -0.08 8.74
C VAL A 29 -5.40 -1.61 8.64
N PRO A 30 -4.95 -2.34 9.68
CA PRO A 30 -4.92 -3.79 9.65
C PRO A 30 -6.30 -4.37 9.34
N CYS A 31 -6.34 -5.38 8.46
CA CYS A 31 -7.59 -6.07 8.16
C CYS A 31 -8.09 -6.83 9.40
N GLU A 32 -9.37 -6.68 9.69
CA GLU A 32 -10.03 -7.43 10.76
C GLU A 32 -9.98 -8.93 10.46
N ARG A 33 -9.76 -9.72 11.52
CA ARG A 33 -9.74 -11.18 11.46
C ARG A 33 -10.39 -11.73 12.71
N THR A 34 -11.72 -11.78 12.69
CA THR A 34 -12.44 -12.36 13.82
C THR A 34 -12.12 -13.85 13.95
N ALA A 35 -11.83 -14.30 15.16
CA ALA A 35 -11.67 -15.73 15.44
C ALA A 35 -13.04 -16.42 15.53
N PHE A 36 -13.14 -17.65 15.01
CA PHE A 36 -14.35 -18.44 15.17
C PHE A 36 -14.50 -18.94 16.61
N SER A 37 -15.65 -18.69 17.23
CA SER A 37 -15.98 -19.14 18.59
C SER A 37 -17.34 -19.86 18.67
N GLY A 38 -17.89 -20.24 17.51
CA GLY A 38 -19.18 -20.90 17.43
C GLY A 38 -19.14 -22.36 17.90
N LYS A 39 -20.29 -22.85 18.33
CA LYS A 39 -20.52 -24.23 18.79
C LYS A 39 -21.54 -24.97 17.94
N THR A 40 -22.33 -24.26 17.15
CA THR A 40 -23.38 -24.83 16.29
C THR A 40 -23.12 -24.52 14.82
N TYR A 41 -23.80 -25.25 13.92
CA TYR A 41 -23.83 -24.92 12.50
C TYR A 41 -24.41 -23.53 12.22
N GLY A 42 -25.37 -23.06 13.04
CA GLY A 42 -25.91 -21.71 12.94
C GLY A 42 -24.81 -20.66 13.17
N ASP A 43 -24.00 -20.85 14.22
CA ASP A 43 -22.88 -19.97 14.54
C ASP A 43 -21.83 -19.93 13.41
N THR A 44 -21.66 -21.05 12.67
CA THR A 44 -20.79 -21.09 11.49
C THR A 44 -21.31 -20.21 10.36
N VAL A 45 -22.63 -20.20 10.10
CA VAL A 45 -23.23 -19.35 9.06
C VAL A 45 -23.11 -17.87 9.44
N GLU A 46 -23.40 -17.52 10.69
CA GLU A 46 -23.24 -16.15 11.18
C GLU A 46 -21.78 -15.68 11.10
N TYR A 47 -20.86 -16.53 11.53
CA TYR A 47 -19.43 -16.27 11.41
C TYR A 47 -18.99 -16.10 9.95
N LEU A 48 -19.52 -16.93 9.05
CA LEU A 48 -19.21 -16.85 7.61
C LEU A 48 -19.61 -15.48 7.04
N ILE A 49 -20.81 -14.99 7.35
CA ILE A 49 -21.28 -13.68 6.92
C ILE A 49 -20.32 -12.59 7.43
N LYS A 50 -19.91 -12.68 8.71
CA LYS A 50 -18.98 -11.72 9.31
C LYS A 50 -17.63 -11.70 8.58
N VAL A 51 -16.97 -12.85 8.42
CA VAL A 51 -15.64 -12.89 7.80
C VAL A 51 -15.68 -12.59 6.30
N MET A 52 -16.81 -12.81 5.62
CA MET A 52 -17.02 -12.32 4.25
C MET A 52 -17.00 -10.78 4.20
N GLY A 53 -17.68 -10.11 5.14
CA GLY A 53 -17.65 -8.65 5.24
C GLY A 53 -16.25 -8.11 5.57
N GLU A 54 -15.54 -8.72 6.53
CA GLU A 54 -14.15 -8.38 6.86
C GLU A 54 -13.22 -8.50 5.64
N ARG A 55 -13.37 -9.60 4.89
CA ARG A 55 -12.60 -9.87 3.67
C ARG A 55 -12.89 -8.82 2.60
N ASP A 56 -14.16 -8.49 2.36
CA ASP A 56 -14.54 -7.58 1.29
C ASP A 56 -14.04 -6.15 1.60
N LEU A 57 -14.10 -5.73 2.86
CA LEU A 57 -13.49 -4.47 3.30
C LEU A 57 -11.97 -4.47 3.11
N CYS A 58 -11.29 -5.54 3.53
CA CYS A 58 -9.83 -5.69 3.35
C CYS A 58 -9.43 -5.65 1.87
N ALA A 59 -10.17 -6.36 1.00
CA ALA A 59 -9.94 -6.33 -0.44
C ALA A 59 -10.07 -4.91 -1.01
N SER A 60 -11.09 -4.15 -0.55
CA SER A 60 -11.27 -2.76 -0.99
C SER A 60 -10.10 -1.84 -0.59
N GLN A 61 -9.46 -2.07 0.57
CA GLN A 61 -8.28 -1.32 0.98
C GLN A 61 -7.10 -1.59 0.03
N ILE A 62 -6.88 -2.86 -0.34
CA ILE A 62 -5.83 -3.25 -1.29
C ILE A 62 -6.08 -2.64 -2.67
N ASP A 63 -7.31 -2.65 -3.16
CA ASP A 63 -7.64 -2.06 -4.46
C ASP A 63 -7.39 -0.54 -4.47
N ARG A 64 -7.67 0.15 -3.36
CA ARG A 64 -7.34 1.57 -3.22
C ARG A 64 -5.84 1.83 -3.17
N ILE A 65 -5.04 0.95 -2.56
CA ILE A 65 -3.57 1.04 -2.61
C ILE A 65 -3.07 0.88 -4.05
N ARG A 66 -3.59 -0.11 -4.79
CA ARG A 66 -3.21 -0.32 -6.21
C ARG A 66 -3.58 0.87 -7.09
N GLN A 67 -4.78 1.42 -6.89
CA GLN A 67 -5.21 2.63 -7.59
C GLN A 67 -4.28 3.81 -7.27
N TRP A 68 -4.02 4.05 -5.99
CA TRP A 68 -3.09 5.10 -5.56
C TRP A 68 -1.70 4.92 -6.17
N GLN A 69 -1.16 3.70 -6.20
CA GLN A 69 0.14 3.41 -6.85
C GLN A 69 0.13 3.81 -8.32
N THR A 70 -0.97 3.55 -9.04
CA THR A 70 -1.12 3.92 -10.45
C THR A 70 -1.26 5.42 -10.65
N GLU A 71 -1.81 6.14 -9.68
CA GLU A 71 -1.92 7.61 -9.70
C GLU A 71 -0.58 8.30 -9.44
N VAL A 72 0.22 7.78 -8.50
CA VAL A 72 1.54 8.35 -8.16
C VAL A 72 2.67 7.90 -9.09
N SER A 73 2.50 6.80 -9.85
CA SER A 73 3.49 6.33 -10.82
C SER A 73 3.39 7.02 -12.19
N LYS A 74 2.45 7.95 -12.35
CA LYS A 74 2.31 8.79 -13.55
C LYS A 74 3.10 10.08 -13.38
#